data_AF-R5YPC8-F1
#
_entry.id   AF-R5YPC8-F1
#
_cell.length_a   1.000
_cell.length_b   1.000
_cell.length_c   1.000
_cell.angle_alpha   90.00
_cell.angle_beta   90.00
_cell.angle_gamma   90.00
#
_symmetry.space_group_name_H-M   'P 1'
#
loop_
_entity.id
_entity.type
_entity.pdbx_description
1 polymer ?
#
loop_
_entity_poly.entity_id
_entity_poly.type
_entity_poly.pdbx_seq_one_letter_code
_entity_poly.pdbx_strand_id
1 'polypeptide(L)'
;MKEILKIVNYYSLNKRFADEEFVYSICNILIKEGGLSSYINEIQIKNDKYPDCYGEYFNNLNKVNIYLEHIIDDFSKSSLKFNIKSNEYYFYINLIVLRIIIHEFNHAKQYQKLNSIKNDEETFLCEICTRTLEEIFIHSKIPIKNSKDYYNLEYIKDGLYIINPMERMAELNSLSYIRRLILSSKEIPQKINDIFCLAQINLILKGHKNEYLSPTIKFLDEMGYENDLSKFKFYDGVIDKEFLESFMKYKYLDRIYYGYPIKKEEYDVNKEYKKYLLRKIKGM
;
A
#
# COMPACT_ATOMS: atom_id res chain seq x y z
N MET A 1 -9.48 -2.58 -16.81
CA MET A 1 -8.21 -3.39 -16.88
C MET A 1 -7.63 -3.59 -18.29
N LYS A 2 -8.38 -4.09 -19.29
CA LYS A 2 -7.84 -4.30 -20.66
C LYS A 2 -7.32 -3.01 -21.32
N GLU A 3 -8.01 -1.89 -21.10
CA GLU A 3 -7.60 -0.58 -21.63
C GLU A 3 -6.31 -0.07 -20.99
N ILE A 4 -6.18 -0.19 -19.66
CA ILE A 4 -4.95 0.14 -18.94
C ILE A 4 -3.76 -0.68 -19.46
N LEU A 5 -3.96 -1.98 -19.69
CA LEU A 5 -2.91 -2.83 -20.26
C LEU A 5 -2.49 -2.37 -21.67
N LYS A 6 -3.44 -1.95 -22.52
CA LYS A 6 -3.11 -1.39 -23.85
C LYS A 6 -2.23 -0.15 -23.75
N ILE A 7 -2.54 0.76 -22.82
CA ILE A 7 -1.75 1.98 -22.60
C ILE A 7 -0.34 1.62 -22.13
N VAL A 8 -0.21 0.74 -21.13
CA VAL A 8 1.09 0.28 -20.61
C VAL A 8 1.94 -0.37 -21.72
N ASN A 9 1.34 -1.25 -22.51
CA ASN A 9 2.04 -1.92 -23.61
C ASN A 9 2.45 -0.92 -24.69
N TYR A 10 1.56 -0.01 -25.09
CA TYR A 10 1.85 1.01 -26.09
C TYR A 10 3.08 1.85 -25.67
N TYR A 11 3.09 2.37 -24.45
CA TYR A 11 4.23 3.17 -23.97
C TYR A 11 5.51 2.34 -23.89
N SER A 12 5.43 1.15 -23.29
CA SER A 12 6.62 0.34 -23.02
C SER A 12 7.26 -0.25 -24.28
N LEU A 13 6.46 -0.71 -25.24
CA LEU A 13 6.96 -1.24 -26.51
C LEU A 13 7.54 -0.14 -27.42
N ASN A 14 7.03 1.08 -27.33
CA ASN A 14 7.58 2.25 -28.01
C ASN A 14 8.73 2.93 -27.25
N LYS A 15 9.23 2.32 -26.16
CA LYS A 15 10.34 2.85 -25.35
C LYS A 15 10.06 4.27 -24.81
N ARG A 16 8.80 4.56 -24.49
CA ARG A 16 8.34 5.83 -23.89
C ARG A 16 8.04 5.59 -22.41
N PHE A 17 8.52 6.48 -21.56
CA PHE A 17 8.09 6.52 -20.17
C PHE A 17 6.71 7.16 -20.04
N ALA A 18 6.00 6.82 -18.98
CA ALA A 18 4.78 7.50 -18.60
C ALA A 18 5.02 9.02 -18.54
N ASP A 19 4.09 9.77 -19.11
CA ASP A 19 4.02 11.22 -19.09
C ASP A 19 2.60 11.65 -18.68
N GLU A 20 2.26 12.92 -18.90
CA GLU A 20 0.95 13.44 -18.52
C GLU A 20 -0.21 12.72 -19.22
N GLU A 21 -0.08 12.43 -20.51
CA GLU A 21 -1.11 11.75 -21.30
C GLU A 21 -1.35 10.33 -20.75
N PHE A 22 -0.27 9.62 -20.41
CA PHE A 22 -0.35 8.32 -19.73
C PHE A 22 -1.14 8.45 -18.42
N VAL A 23 -0.74 9.36 -17.54
CA VAL A 23 -1.34 9.52 -16.20
C VAL A 23 -2.83 9.86 -16.31
N TYR A 24 -3.19 10.89 -17.09
CA TYR A 24 -4.59 11.30 -17.25
C TYR A 24 -5.46 10.20 -17.86
N SER A 25 -4.95 9.48 -18.87
CA SER A 25 -5.70 8.38 -19.51
C SER A 25 -6.00 7.26 -18.52
N ILE A 26 -5.01 6.85 -17.72
CA ILE A 26 -5.16 5.82 -16.69
C ILE A 26 -6.14 6.28 -15.61
N CYS A 27 -5.95 7.49 -15.09
CA CYS A 27 -6.79 8.03 -14.03
C CYS A 27 -8.25 8.13 -14.48
N ASN A 28 -8.53 8.60 -15.70
CA ASN A 28 -9.89 8.67 -16.25
C ASN A 28 -10.57 7.29 -16.30
N ILE A 29 -9.84 6.25 -16.73
CA ILE A 29 -10.35 4.88 -16.73
C ILE A 29 -10.67 4.44 -15.30
N LEU A 30 -9.76 4.67 -14.35
CA LEU A 30 -9.93 4.26 -12.96
C LEU A 30 -11.06 5.02 -12.24
N ILE A 31 -11.23 6.31 -12.51
CA ILE A 31 -12.34 7.12 -11.97
C ILE A 31 -13.67 6.54 -12.44
N LYS A 32 -13.79 6.23 -13.73
CA LYS A 32 -14.99 5.67 -14.33
C LYS A 32 -15.27 4.24 -13.85
N GLU A 33 -14.29 3.34 -13.92
CA GLU A 33 -14.44 1.95 -13.49
C GLU A 33 -14.72 1.83 -11.98
N GLY A 34 -14.18 2.76 -11.17
CA GLY A 34 -14.34 2.78 -9.72
C GLY A 34 -15.52 3.58 -9.19
N GLY A 35 -16.23 4.34 -10.04
CA GLY A 35 -17.28 5.25 -9.59
C GLY A 35 -16.76 6.33 -8.64
N LEU A 36 -15.57 6.88 -8.90
CA LEU A 36 -14.86 7.79 -8.01
C LEU A 36 -15.03 9.28 -8.36
N SER A 37 -15.96 9.63 -9.25
CA SER A 37 -16.13 11.02 -9.71
C SER A 37 -16.44 12.03 -8.59
N SER A 38 -17.03 11.56 -7.47
CA SER A 38 -17.31 12.39 -6.29
C SER A 38 -16.15 12.44 -5.28
N TYR A 39 -15.09 11.66 -5.52
CA TYR A 39 -13.94 11.50 -4.62
C TYR A 39 -12.63 11.93 -5.28
N ILE A 40 -12.58 11.98 -6.61
CA ILE A 40 -11.44 12.48 -7.37
C ILE A 40 -11.98 13.42 -8.44
N ASN A 41 -11.80 14.72 -8.24
CA ASN A 41 -12.17 15.78 -9.19
C ASN A 41 -10.95 16.45 -9.84
N GLU A 42 -9.77 16.28 -9.26
CA GLU A 42 -8.53 16.89 -9.73
C GLU A 42 -7.36 15.90 -9.68
N ILE A 43 -6.60 15.84 -10.76
CA ILE A 43 -5.32 15.11 -10.85
C ILE A 43 -4.26 16.15 -11.20
N GLN A 44 -3.23 16.29 -10.38
CA GLN A 44 -2.10 17.17 -10.66
C GLN A 44 -0.80 16.38 -10.75
N ILE A 45 -0.04 16.67 -11.79
CA ILE A 45 1.33 16.18 -11.93
C ILE A 45 2.25 17.28 -11.39
N LYS A 46 3.04 16.93 -10.38
CA LYS A 46 3.90 17.86 -9.65
C LYS A 46 5.35 17.65 -10.05
N ASN A 47 6.08 18.77 -10.21
CA ASN A 47 7.49 18.80 -10.58
C ASN A 47 8.37 19.22 -9.40
N ASP A 48 7.96 18.86 -8.19
CA ASP A 48 8.75 19.15 -6.99
C ASP A 48 10.04 18.34 -7.04
N LYS A 49 11.18 19.01 -6.77
CA LYS A 49 12.50 18.44 -6.99
C LYS A 49 12.88 17.36 -5.97
N TYR A 50 12.27 17.42 -4.78
CA TYR A 50 12.51 16.51 -3.66
C TYR A 50 11.22 16.35 -2.83
N PRO A 51 10.18 15.69 -3.37
CA PRO A 51 8.98 15.42 -2.60
C PRO A 51 9.27 14.30 -1.57
N ASP A 52 8.56 14.33 -0.44
CA ASP A 52 8.68 13.30 0.59
C ASP A 52 7.91 12.01 0.22
N CYS A 53 7.13 12.04 -0.86
CA CYS A 53 6.32 10.93 -1.35
C CYS A 53 6.29 10.87 -2.89
N TYR A 54 5.75 9.77 -3.42
CA TYR A 54 5.60 9.56 -4.87
C TYR A 54 4.21 9.91 -5.42
N GLY A 55 3.20 9.88 -4.54
CA GLY A 55 1.82 10.26 -4.83
C GLY A 55 1.13 10.59 -3.52
N GLU A 56 0.03 11.32 -3.61
CA GLU A 56 -0.77 11.69 -2.44
C GLU A 56 -2.23 11.94 -2.83
N TYR A 57 -3.14 11.34 -2.08
CA TYR A 57 -4.57 11.61 -2.14
C TYR A 57 -5.02 12.57 -1.02
N PHE A 58 -5.48 13.76 -1.41
CA PHE A 58 -6.07 14.75 -0.52
C PHE A 58 -7.59 14.58 -0.47
N ASN A 59 -8.08 13.92 0.57
CA ASN A 59 -9.51 13.63 0.74
C ASN A 59 -10.39 14.89 0.83
N ASN A 60 -9.92 15.94 1.49
CA ASN A 60 -10.62 17.21 1.68
C ASN A 60 -10.75 18.01 0.38
N LEU A 61 -9.81 17.81 -0.55
CA LEU A 61 -9.79 18.47 -1.86
C LEU A 61 -10.29 17.56 -2.98
N ASN A 62 -10.57 16.27 -2.70
CA ASN A 62 -10.86 15.24 -3.70
C ASN A 62 -9.80 15.20 -4.81
N LYS A 63 -8.52 15.27 -4.43
CA LYS A 63 -7.41 15.52 -5.34
C LYS A 63 -6.33 14.47 -5.24
N VAL A 64 -5.75 14.10 -6.37
CA VAL A 64 -4.56 13.23 -6.44
C VAL A 64 -3.38 14.01 -7.00
N ASN A 65 -2.27 14.06 -6.25
CA ASN A 65 -0.99 14.53 -6.76
C ASN A 65 -0.12 13.33 -7.15
N ILE A 66 0.60 13.44 -8.27
CA ILE A 66 1.58 12.44 -8.74
C ILE A 66 2.90 13.14 -9.04
N TYR A 67 3.99 12.68 -8.42
CA TYR A 67 5.34 13.25 -8.61
C TYR A 67 6.10 12.49 -9.70
N LEU A 68 5.64 12.62 -10.94
CA LEU A 68 6.00 11.72 -12.04
C LEU A 68 7.51 11.68 -12.35
N GLU A 69 8.16 12.84 -12.45
CA GLU A 69 9.61 12.92 -12.70
C GLU A 69 10.40 12.23 -11.59
N HIS A 70 10.03 12.49 -10.33
CA HIS A 70 10.68 11.89 -9.17
C HIS A 70 10.54 10.35 -9.15
N ILE A 71 9.35 9.83 -9.49
CA ILE A 71 9.13 8.38 -9.64
C ILE A 71 10.06 7.80 -10.70
N ILE A 72 10.11 8.42 -11.88
CA ILE A 72 10.91 7.91 -12.99
C ILE A 72 12.39 7.90 -12.59
N ASP A 73 12.90 8.98 -12.00
CA ASP A 73 14.32 9.10 -11.64
C ASP A 73 14.76 8.07 -10.59
N ASP A 74 13.99 7.90 -9.51
CA ASP A 74 14.36 7.02 -8.40
C ASP A 74 14.23 5.54 -8.77
N PHE A 75 13.19 5.19 -9.52
CA PHE A 75 13.00 3.82 -9.95
C PHE A 75 13.90 3.45 -11.14
N SER A 76 14.34 4.43 -11.93
CA SER A 76 15.41 4.24 -12.93
C SER A 76 16.71 3.79 -12.25
N LYS A 77 17.12 4.45 -11.16
CA LYS A 77 18.30 4.04 -10.38
C LYS A 77 18.09 2.68 -9.70
N SER A 78 16.90 2.45 -9.14
CA SER A 78 16.58 1.18 -8.46
C SER A 78 16.53 -0.01 -9.41
N SER A 79 16.17 0.19 -10.68
CA SER A 79 16.14 -0.86 -11.70
C SER A 79 17.49 -1.56 -11.89
N LEU A 80 18.60 -0.84 -11.65
CA LEU A 80 19.96 -1.37 -11.75
C LEU A 80 20.19 -2.54 -10.78
N LYS A 81 19.50 -2.55 -9.62
CA LYS A 81 19.59 -3.62 -8.62
C LYS A 81 19.03 -4.96 -9.11
N PHE A 82 18.19 -4.95 -10.15
CA PHE A 82 17.51 -6.13 -10.67
C PHE A 82 18.08 -6.62 -12.02
N ASN A 83 19.15 -5.99 -12.53
CA ASN A 83 19.76 -6.34 -13.82
C ASN A 83 18.72 -6.45 -14.95
N ILE A 84 17.87 -5.42 -15.07
CA ILE A 84 16.75 -5.37 -16.01
C ILE A 84 17.27 -5.07 -17.42
N LYS A 85 16.83 -5.83 -18.43
CA LYS A 85 17.20 -5.58 -19.84
C LYS A 85 16.49 -4.33 -20.38
N SER A 86 17.01 -3.75 -21.46
CA SER A 86 16.49 -2.49 -22.04
C SER A 86 14.98 -2.53 -22.39
N ASN A 87 14.47 -3.67 -22.83
CA ASN A 87 13.06 -3.89 -23.13
C ASN A 87 12.19 -4.15 -21.88
N GLU A 88 12.75 -4.74 -20.83
CA GLU A 88 12.07 -4.93 -19.54
C GLU A 88 11.98 -3.61 -18.74
N TYR A 89 12.93 -2.72 -18.98
CA TYR A 89 13.11 -1.47 -18.24
C TYR A 89 11.92 -0.52 -18.34
N TYR A 90 11.40 -0.29 -19.56
CA TYR A 90 10.23 0.58 -19.74
C TYR A 90 8.97 -0.01 -19.11
N PHE A 91 8.76 -1.33 -19.21
CA PHE A 91 7.67 -2.00 -18.51
C PHE A 91 7.79 -1.83 -17.00
N TYR A 92 8.99 -2.00 -16.44
CA TYR A 92 9.21 -1.83 -15.01
C TYR A 92 8.80 -0.43 -14.54
N ILE A 93 9.35 0.63 -15.16
CA ILE A 93 9.08 2.01 -14.75
C ILE A 93 7.61 2.38 -14.93
N ASN A 94 7.01 2.08 -16.10
CA ASN A 94 5.61 2.42 -16.37
C ASN A 94 4.64 1.68 -15.44
N LEU A 95 4.94 0.43 -15.07
CA LEU A 95 4.14 -0.32 -14.09
C LEU A 95 4.32 0.19 -12.66
N ILE A 96 5.48 0.77 -12.32
CA ILE A 96 5.67 1.44 -11.02
C ILE A 96 4.82 2.71 -10.94
N VAL A 97 4.83 3.54 -11.99
CA VAL A 97 3.96 4.73 -12.06
C VAL A 97 2.50 4.30 -11.92
N LEU A 98 2.07 3.27 -12.65
CA LEU A 98 0.72 2.71 -12.52
C LEU A 98 0.43 2.19 -11.10
N ARG A 99 1.39 1.54 -10.43
CA ARG A 99 1.23 1.06 -9.04
C ARG A 99 0.88 2.23 -8.12
N ILE A 100 1.63 3.33 -8.22
CA ILE A 100 1.47 4.51 -7.37
C ILE A 100 0.12 5.17 -7.63
N ILE A 101 -0.29 5.34 -8.90
CA ILE A 101 -1.64 5.84 -9.22
C ILE A 101 -2.72 4.95 -8.57
N ILE A 102 -2.59 3.63 -8.69
CA ILE A 102 -3.57 2.71 -8.11
C ILE A 102 -3.56 2.78 -6.57
N HIS A 103 -2.41 2.97 -5.95
CA HIS A 103 -2.28 3.18 -4.50
C HIS A 103 -3.13 4.35 -4.04
N GLU A 104 -2.94 5.53 -4.64
CA GLU A 104 -3.74 6.73 -4.30
C GLU A 104 -5.23 6.55 -4.58
N PHE A 105 -5.58 5.83 -5.65
CA PHE A 105 -6.97 5.51 -5.96
C PHE A 105 -7.59 4.51 -4.98
N ASN A 106 -6.79 3.66 -4.32
CA ASN A 106 -7.29 2.83 -3.22
C ASN A 106 -7.61 3.69 -1.99
N HIS A 107 -6.86 4.76 -1.71
CA HIS A 107 -7.25 5.72 -0.67
C HIS A 107 -8.60 6.38 -0.98
N ALA A 108 -8.81 6.85 -2.21
CA ALA A 108 -10.11 7.38 -2.61
C ALA A 108 -11.26 6.36 -2.41
N LYS A 109 -11.03 5.08 -2.73
CA LYS A 109 -12.01 4.00 -2.48
C LYS A 109 -12.25 3.73 -1.00
N GLN A 110 -11.21 3.79 -0.17
CA GLN A 110 -11.32 3.65 1.28
C GLN A 110 -12.19 4.78 1.85
N TYR A 111 -11.97 6.03 1.43
CA TYR A 111 -12.85 7.15 1.81
C TYR A 111 -14.28 7.03 1.27
N GLN A 112 -14.46 6.52 0.05
CA GLN A 112 -15.78 6.19 -0.47
C GLN A 112 -16.50 5.16 0.40
N LYS A 113 -15.77 4.16 0.89
CA LYS A 113 -16.30 3.11 1.76
C LYS A 113 -16.67 3.66 3.14
N LEU A 114 -15.82 4.49 3.73
CA LEU A 114 -16.11 5.21 4.99
C LEU A 114 -17.44 5.97 4.92
N ASN A 115 -17.69 6.67 3.82
CA ASN A 115 -18.92 7.44 3.62
C ASN A 115 -20.17 6.58 3.33
N SER A 116 -20.02 5.27 3.11
CA SER A 116 -21.12 4.37 2.72
C SER A 116 -21.85 3.70 3.89
N ILE A 117 -21.48 3.98 5.14
CA ILE A 117 -22.08 3.41 6.38
C ILE A 117 -22.01 1.87 6.42
N LYS A 118 -21.05 1.26 5.73
CA LYS A 118 -20.82 -0.19 5.79
C LYS A 118 -20.09 -0.55 7.06
N ASN A 119 -20.75 -1.29 7.96
CA ASN A 119 -20.12 -1.81 9.17
C ASN A 119 -19.38 -3.14 8.87
N ASP A 120 -18.20 -3.04 8.25
CA ASP A 120 -17.31 -4.18 7.99
C ASP A 120 -15.87 -3.91 8.46
N GLU A 121 -15.07 -4.98 8.52
CA GLU A 121 -13.71 -4.98 9.06
C GLU A 121 -12.80 -3.93 8.41
N GLU A 122 -12.87 -3.76 7.08
CA GLU A 122 -12.05 -2.78 6.38
C GLU A 122 -12.50 -1.36 6.71
N THR A 123 -13.82 -1.11 6.77
CA THR A 123 -14.34 0.21 7.17
C THR A 123 -13.85 0.55 8.58
N PHE A 124 -13.99 -0.38 9.53
CA PHE A 124 -13.52 -0.21 10.91
C PHE A 124 -12.03 0.17 10.97
N LEU A 125 -11.17 -0.56 10.25
CA LEU A 125 -9.74 -0.26 10.22
C LEU A 125 -9.43 1.08 9.55
N CYS A 126 -10.15 1.44 8.48
CA CYS A 126 -10.00 2.74 7.84
C CYS A 126 -10.42 3.87 8.79
N GLU A 127 -11.53 3.72 9.52
CA GLU A 127 -12.03 4.72 10.48
C GLU A 127 -10.96 5.04 11.53
N ILE A 128 -10.28 4.02 12.05
CA ILE A 128 -9.19 4.19 13.01
C ILE A 128 -8.03 4.98 12.41
N CYS A 129 -7.68 4.72 11.15
CA CYS A 129 -6.56 5.35 10.47
C CYS A 129 -6.83 6.80 10.09
N THR A 130 -8.09 7.18 9.91
CA THR A 130 -8.50 8.54 9.51
C THR A 130 -8.89 9.45 10.68
N ARG A 131 -8.77 8.99 11.93
CA ARG A 131 -9.01 9.82 13.10
C ARG A 131 -8.16 11.09 13.08
N THR A 132 -8.79 12.20 13.41
CA THR A 132 -8.14 13.49 13.62
C THR A 132 -7.18 13.39 14.81
N LEU A 133 -6.12 14.20 14.81
CA LEU A 133 -5.15 14.23 15.92
C LEU A 133 -5.80 14.49 17.28
N GLU A 134 -6.92 15.22 17.32
CA GLU A 134 -7.72 15.42 18.54
C GLU A 134 -8.42 14.13 19.00
N GLU A 135 -8.98 13.34 18.09
CA GLU A 135 -9.51 12.02 18.43
C GLU A 135 -8.39 11.06 18.84
N ILE A 136 -7.22 11.12 18.19
CA ILE A 136 -6.03 10.36 18.61
C ILE A 136 -5.67 10.75 20.04
N PHE A 137 -5.68 12.04 20.39
CA PHE A 137 -5.43 12.52 21.74
C PHE A 137 -6.43 11.96 22.76
N ILE A 138 -7.73 12.04 22.47
CA ILE A 138 -8.79 11.54 23.38
C ILE A 138 -8.66 10.02 23.59
N HIS A 139 -8.22 9.30 22.57
CA HIS A 139 -8.16 7.84 22.60
C HIS A 139 -6.80 7.25 22.96
N SER A 140 -5.72 8.04 22.92
CA SER A 140 -4.37 7.58 23.26
C SER A 140 -4.02 7.87 24.72
N LYS A 141 -3.16 7.04 25.31
CA LYS A 141 -2.57 7.28 26.64
C LYS A 141 -1.44 8.33 26.63
N ILE A 142 -1.22 9.04 25.52
CA ILE A 142 -0.12 9.98 25.36
C ILE A 142 -0.59 11.38 25.80
N PRO A 143 -0.15 11.90 26.96
CA PRO A 143 -0.58 13.22 27.40
C PRO A 143 0.08 14.32 26.57
N ILE A 144 -0.67 14.94 25.65
CA ILE A 144 -0.23 16.15 24.93
C ILE A 144 -0.41 17.34 25.86
N LYS A 145 0.70 17.91 26.35
CA LYS A 145 0.69 19.12 27.19
C LYS A 145 1.17 20.36 26.43
N ASN A 146 1.80 20.18 25.28
CA ASN A 146 2.39 21.26 24.49
C ASN A 146 2.52 20.87 22.99
N SER A 147 2.93 21.83 22.17
CA SER A 147 3.15 21.63 20.72
C SER A 147 4.24 20.60 20.39
N LYS A 148 5.19 20.33 21.28
CA LYS A 148 6.21 19.29 21.07
C LYS A 148 5.61 17.89 21.15
N ASP A 149 4.62 17.69 22.01
CA ASP A 149 3.90 16.41 22.10
C ASP A 149 3.03 16.16 20.84
N TYR A 150 2.56 17.23 20.20
CA TYR A 150 1.88 17.18 18.90
C TYR A 150 2.82 16.69 17.78
N TYR A 151 4.02 17.28 17.67
CA TYR A 151 5.04 16.82 16.71
C TYR A 151 5.49 15.37 16.95
N ASN A 152 5.53 14.93 18.21
CA ASN A 152 5.87 13.54 18.53
C ASN A 152 4.81 12.55 18.00
N LEU A 153 3.52 12.92 17.99
CA LEU A 153 2.46 12.06 17.45
C LEU A 153 2.52 11.95 15.93
N GLU A 154 2.77 13.06 15.22
CA GLU A 154 3.01 13.01 13.77
C GLU A 154 4.23 12.14 13.45
N TYR A 155 5.33 12.31 14.19
CA TYR A 155 6.53 11.49 14.03
C TYR A 155 6.28 9.99 14.31
N ILE A 156 5.48 9.66 15.33
CA ILE A 156 5.07 8.27 15.59
C ILE A 156 4.25 7.74 14.41
N LYS A 157 3.26 8.49 13.95
CA LYS A 157 2.40 8.09 12.82
C LYS A 157 3.21 7.84 11.55
N ASP A 158 4.17 8.71 11.25
CA ASP A 158 5.08 8.57 10.11
C ASP A 158 6.00 7.35 10.27
N GLY A 159 6.52 7.14 11.49
CA GLY A 159 7.29 5.94 11.85
C GLY A 159 6.49 4.63 11.68
N LEU A 160 5.16 4.72 11.80
CA LEU A 160 4.23 3.61 11.68
C LEU A 160 3.63 3.43 10.29
N TYR A 161 3.94 4.29 9.31
CA TYR A 161 3.35 4.30 7.97
C TYR A 161 3.27 2.90 7.33
N ILE A 162 4.32 2.09 7.48
CA ILE A 162 4.43 0.76 6.87
C ILE A 162 3.48 -0.29 7.48
N ILE A 163 3.09 -0.09 8.74
CA ILE A 163 2.16 -0.98 9.44
C ILE A 163 0.78 -0.35 9.61
N ASN A 164 0.58 0.89 9.16
CA ASN A 164 -0.73 1.52 9.08
C ASN A 164 -1.66 0.63 8.21
N PRO A 165 -2.82 0.19 8.75
CA PRO A 165 -3.74 -0.69 8.04
C PRO A 165 -4.20 -0.14 6.68
N MET A 166 -4.54 1.15 6.61
CA MET A 166 -5.04 1.79 5.40
C MET A 166 -3.99 1.82 4.28
N GLU A 167 -2.76 2.21 4.61
CA GLU A 167 -1.60 2.21 3.69
C GLU A 167 -1.24 0.81 3.22
N ARG A 168 -1.22 -0.14 4.17
CA ARG A 168 -0.91 -1.53 3.87
C ARG A 168 -1.93 -2.14 2.90
N MET A 169 -3.22 -1.91 3.13
CA MET A 169 -4.29 -2.39 2.25
C MET A 169 -4.18 -1.75 0.86
N ALA A 170 -3.90 -0.45 0.78
CA ALA A 170 -3.70 0.26 -0.49
C ALA A 170 -2.50 -0.31 -1.29
N GLU A 171 -1.36 -0.55 -0.63
CA GLU A 171 -0.16 -1.10 -1.29
C GLU A 171 -0.34 -2.57 -1.68
N LEU A 172 -1.00 -3.39 -0.85
CA LEU A 172 -1.32 -4.78 -1.22
C LEU A 172 -2.27 -4.85 -2.42
N ASN A 173 -3.29 -3.98 -2.46
CA ASN A 173 -4.21 -3.89 -3.58
C ASN A 173 -3.52 -3.40 -4.85
N SER A 174 -2.65 -2.38 -4.75
CA SER A 174 -1.90 -1.86 -5.90
C SER A 174 -0.97 -2.93 -6.48
N LEU A 175 -0.17 -3.61 -5.65
CA LEU A 175 0.71 -4.70 -6.06
C LEU A 175 -0.07 -5.87 -6.68
N SER A 176 -1.19 -6.26 -6.06
CA SER A 176 -2.04 -7.34 -6.58
C SER A 176 -2.67 -6.98 -7.92
N TYR A 177 -3.10 -5.72 -8.11
CA TYR A 177 -3.61 -5.24 -9.38
C TYR A 177 -2.56 -5.34 -10.49
N ILE A 178 -1.36 -4.81 -10.22
CA ILE A 178 -0.25 -4.83 -11.18
C ILE A 178 0.10 -6.27 -11.58
N ARG A 179 0.23 -7.18 -10.61
CA ARG A 179 0.55 -8.59 -10.89
C ARG A 179 -0.52 -9.26 -11.75
N ARG A 180 -1.81 -9.05 -11.48
CA ARG A 180 -2.89 -9.57 -12.34
C ARG A 180 -2.80 -9.01 -13.76
N LEU A 181 -2.50 -7.71 -13.89
CA LEU A 181 -2.34 -7.07 -15.19
C LEU A 181 -1.17 -7.68 -15.97
N ILE A 182 -0.02 -7.89 -15.32
CA ILE A 182 1.15 -8.55 -15.92
C ILE A 182 0.79 -9.97 -16.38
N LEU A 183 0.20 -10.78 -15.51
CA LEU A 183 -0.17 -12.17 -15.81
C LEU A 183 -1.25 -12.29 -16.89
N SER A 184 -2.02 -11.22 -17.14
CA SER A 184 -2.99 -11.17 -18.23
C SER A 184 -2.37 -10.80 -19.60
N SER A 185 -1.09 -10.44 -19.63
CA SER A 185 -0.36 -10.03 -20.82
C SER A 185 0.69 -11.06 -21.22
N LYS A 186 0.82 -11.31 -22.53
CA LYS A 186 1.94 -12.09 -23.08
C LYS A 186 3.19 -11.24 -23.37
N GLU A 187 3.03 -9.92 -23.40
CA GLU A 187 4.08 -8.98 -23.79
C GLU A 187 4.98 -8.59 -22.61
N ILE A 188 4.44 -8.61 -21.38
CA ILE A 188 5.17 -8.20 -20.20
C ILE A 188 6.05 -9.35 -19.70
N PRO A 189 7.37 -9.18 -19.57
CA PRO A 189 8.26 -10.26 -19.17
C PRO A 189 7.97 -10.78 -17.75
N GLN A 190 8.05 -12.11 -17.56
CA GLN A 190 7.81 -12.76 -16.26
C GLN A 190 8.71 -12.22 -15.15
N LYS A 191 9.94 -11.81 -15.47
CA LYS A 191 10.88 -11.19 -14.53
C LYS A 191 10.29 -9.94 -13.86
N ILE A 192 9.47 -9.16 -14.57
CA ILE A 192 8.78 -8.00 -14.00
C ILE A 192 7.77 -8.44 -12.94
N ASN A 193 6.95 -9.46 -13.23
CA ASN A 193 6.05 -10.03 -12.22
C ASN A 193 6.81 -10.55 -10.99
N ASP A 194 7.97 -11.17 -11.18
CA ASP A 194 8.79 -11.67 -10.07
C ASP A 194 9.29 -10.51 -9.19
N ILE A 195 9.64 -9.35 -9.77
CA ILE A 195 10.03 -8.14 -9.02
C ILE A 195 8.84 -7.59 -8.20
N PHE A 196 7.65 -7.47 -8.79
CA PHE A 196 6.46 -7.02 -8.05
C PHE A 196 6.03 -8.05 -6.98
N CYS A 197 6.23 -9.34 -7.24
CA CYS A 197 6.01 -10.39 -6.24
C CYS A 197 7.00 -10.25 -5.08
N LEU A 198 8.28 -9.97 -5.36
CA LEU A 198 9.28 -9.71 -4.34
C LEU A 198 8.92 -8.48 -3.49
N ALA A 199 8.40 -7.41 -4.09
CA ALA A 199 7.91 -6.23 -3.36
C ALA A 199 6.78 -6.60 -2.39
N GLN A 200 5.79 -7.38 -2.84
CA GLN A 200 4.69 -7.85 -2.00
C GLN A 200 5.18 -8.73 -0.84
N ILE A 201 6.10 -9.65 -1.10
CA ILE A 201 6.69 -10.50 -0.05
C ILE A 201 7.50 -9.68 0.95
N ASN A 202 8.23 -8.65 0.49
CA ASN A 202 8.93 -7.74 1.38
C ASN A 202 7.97 -6.97 2.30
N LEU A 203 6.82 -6.51 1.80
CA LEU A 203 5.79 -5.85 2.61
C LEU A 203 5.20 -6.78 3.67
N ILE A 204 4.97 -8.05 3.33
CA ILE A 204 4.53 -9.08 4.29
C ILE A 204 5.57 -9.25 5.39
N LEU A 205 6.82 -9.56 5.01
CA LEU A 205 7.88 -9.86 5.97
C LEU A 205 8.28 -8.66 6.83
N LYS A 206 8.26 -7.44 6.30
CA LYS A 206 8.62 -6.22 7.05
C LYS A 206 7.62 -5.93 8.17
N GLY A 207 6.34 -6.19 7.93
CA GLY A 207 5.29 -5.98 8.93
C GLY A 207 5.25 -7.01 10.07
N HIS A 208 5.72 -8.24 9.84
CA HIS A 208 5.53 -9.38 10.75
C HIS A 208 6.85 -9.84 11.41
N LYS A 209 7.80 -8.93 11.69
CA LYS A 209 9.20 -9.31 12.00
C LYS A 209 9.48 -9.81 13.44
N ASN A 210 8.58 -9.62 14.42
CA ASN A 210 8.84 -9.85 15.86
C ASN A 210 7.72 -10.61 16.60
N GLU A 211 7.90 -10.92 17.89
CA GLU A 211 7.02 -11.75 18.79
C GLU A 211 5.52 -11.40 18.75
N TYR A 212 5.18 -10.20 18.27
CA TYR A 212 3.83 -9.80 17.87
C TYR A 212 3.76 -9.73 16.34
N LEU A 213 3.43 -10.85 15.72
CA LEU A 213 3.40 -11.06 14.26
C LEU A 213 2.24 -10.33 13.56
N SER A 214 1.82 -9.14 14.00
CA SER A 214 0.61 -8.47 13.50
C SER A 214 0.81 -6.96 13.33
N PRO A 215 0.97 -6.49 12.08
CA PRO A 215 1.07 -5.06 11.77
C PRO A 215 -0.04 -4.22 12.40
N THR A 216 -1.29 -4.68 12.32
CA THR A 216 -2.45 -3.92 12.78
C THR A 216 -2.51 -3.87 14.28
N ILE A 217 -2.30 -4.99 14.96
CA ILE A 217 -2.28 -5.00 16.44
C ILE A 217 -1.14 -4.12 16.95
N LYS A 218 0.04 -4.20 16.33
CA LYS A 218 1.17 -3.32 16.65
C LYS A 218 0.84 -1.85 16.41
N PHE A 219 0.18 -1.51 15.30
CA PHE A 219 -0.26 -0.14 15.01
C PHE A 219 -1.21 0.36 16.09
N LEU A 220 -2.22 -0.42 16.48
CA LEU A 220 -3.17 -0.04 17.51
C LEU A 220 -2.52 0.14 18.89
N ASP A 221 -1.60 -0.76 19.25
CA ASP A 221 -0.85 -0.72 20.50
C ASP A 221 0.06 0.52 20.59
N GLU A 222 0.88 0.78 19.56
CA GLU A 222 1.78 1.95 19.55
C GLU A 222 1.01 3.28 19.47
N MET A 223 -0.20 3.29 18.90
CA MET A 223 -1.09 4.45 18.91
C MET A 223 -1.90 4.58 20.22
N GLY A 224 -1.83 3.59 21.13
CA GLY A 224 -2.55 3.58 22.39
C GLY A 224 -4.06 3.36 22.27
N TYR A 225 -4.53 2.75 21.18
CA TYR A 225 -5.95 2.53 20.87
C TYR A 225 -6.53 1.26 21.54
N GLU A 226 -6.40 1.17 22.87
CA GLU A 226 -6.88 0.00 23.64
C GLU A 226 -8.39 -0.22 23.53
N ASN A 227 -9.17 0.86 23.43
CA ASN A 227 -10.62 0.77 23.22
C ASN A 227 -10.97 0.11 21.88
N ASP A 228 -10.16 0.30 20.84
CA ASP A 228 -10.37 -0.40 19.57
C ASP A 228 -9.88 -1.82 19.59
N LEU A 229 -8.81 -2.12 20.35
CA LEU A 229 -8.39 -3.49 20.60
C LEU A 229 -9.52 -4.31 21.26
N SER A 230 -10.29 -3.69 22.18
CA SER A 230 -11.45 -4.34 22.83
C SER A 230 -12.61 -4.69 21.90
N LYS A 231 -12.63 -4.14 20.68
CA LYS A 231 -13.62 -4.54 19.67
C LYS A 231 -13.27 -5.90 19.05
N PHE A 232 -12.02 -6.34 19.12
CA PHE A 232 -11.65 -7.68 18.71
C PHE A 232 -12.12 -8.71 19.74
N LYS A 233 -12.75 -9.76 19.21
CA LYS A 233 -13.17 -10.90 20.02
C LYS A 233 -11.95 -11.47 20.77
N PHE A 234 -12.13 -11.78 22.05
CA PHE A 234 -11.11 -12.36 22.94
C PHE A 234 -9.99 -11.40 23.41
N TYR A 235 -10.06 -10.10 23.13
CA TYR A 235 -9.20 -9.14 23.83
C TYR A 235 -9.72 -8.90 25.25
N ASP A 236 -8.88 -9.19 26.25
CA ASP A 236 -9.19 -9.04 27.68
C ASP A 236 -8.36 -7.93 28.35
N GLY A 237 -7.70 -7.10 27.55
CA GLY A 237 -6.74 -6.09 28.01
C GLY A 237 -5.28 -6.51 27.86
N VAL A 238 -5.01 -7.77 27.47
CA VAL A 238 -3.65 -8.27 27.25
C VAL A 238 -3.49 -8.79 25.81
N ILE A 239 -2.38 -8.41 25.16
CA ILE A 239 -1.99 -8.99 23.87
C ILE A 239 -1.19 -10.27 24.16
N ASP A 240 -1.91 -11.38 24.33
CA ASP A 240 -1.33 -12.67 24.63
C ASP A 240 -1.43 -13.66 23.45
N LYS A 241 -0.98 -14.89 23.66
CA LYS A 241 -1.01 -15.92 22.63
C LYS A 241 -2.45 -16.30 22.24
N GLU A 242 -3.38 -16.39 23.19
CA GLU A 242 -4.76 -16.78 22.93
C GLU A 242 -5.47 -15.73 22.06
N PHE A 243 -5.31 -14.45 22.38
CA PHE A 243 -5.80 -13.34 21.59
C PHE A 243 -5.26 -13.38 20.16
N LEU A 244 -3.94 -13.55 19.98
CA LEU A 244 -3.33 -13.61 18.65
C LEU A 244 -3.77 -14.84 17.85
N GLU A 245 -3.93 -15.99 18.49
CA GLU A 245 -4.42 -17.22 17.84
C GLU A 245 -5.90 -17.13 17.44
N SER A 246 -6.69 -16.26 18.07
CA SER A 246 -8.10 -16.05 17.70
C SER A 246 -8.30 -15.57 16.26
N PHE A 247 -7.29 -14.91 15.69
CA PHE A 247 -7.29 -14.45 14.29
C PHE A 247 -7.10 -15.60 13.29
N MET A 248 -6.69 -16.79 13.73
CA MET A 248 -6.53 -17.95 12.84
C MET A 248 -7.84 -18.42 12.19
N LYS A 249 -8.99 -17.94 12.67
CA LYS A 249 -10.31 -18.14 12.02
C LYS A 249 -10.39 -17.51 10.62
N TYR A 250 -9.66 -16.41 10.37
CA TYR A 250 -9.60 -15.76 9.07
C TYR A 250 -8.71 -16.54 8.12
N LYS A 251 -8.90 -16.42 6.80
CA LYS A 251 -7.99 -17.05 5.82
C LYS A 251 -6.66 -16.30 5.80
N TYR A 252 -5.58 -16.99 5.40
CA TYR A 252 -4.24 -16.40 5.33
C TYR A 252 -4.21 -15.09 4.51
N LEU A 253 -4.87 -15.05 3.34
CA LEU A 253 -4.90 -13.85 2.51
C LEU A 253 -5.61 -12.67 3.19
N ASP A 254 -6.71 -12.94 3.89
CA ASP A 254 -7.43 -11.91 4.65
C ASP A 254 -6.57 -11.40 5.81
N ARG A 255 -5.84 -12.28 6.50
CA ARG A 255 -4.91 -11.88 7.57
C ARG A 255 -3.77 -11.02 7.03
N ILE A 256 -3.21 -11.37 5.87
CA ILE A 256 -2.19 -10.55 5.22
C ILE A 256 -2.73 -9.17 4.84
N TYR A 257 -3.95 -9.13 4.29
CA TYR A 257 -4.64 -7.92 3.87
C TYR A 257 -4.89 -6.97 5.04
N TYR A 258 -5.53 -7.48 6.10
CA TYR A 258 -5.86 -6.71 7.29
C TYR A 258 -4.69 -6.54 8.28
N GLY A 259 -3.50 -7.09 7.98
CA GLY A 259 -2.35 -7.00 8.88
C GLY A 259 -2.52 -7.74 10.20
N TYR A 260 -3.25 -8.85 10.20
CA TYR A 260 -3.46 -9.74 11.34
C TYR A 260 -2.35 -10.78 11.53
N PRO A 261 -2.28 -11.43 12.70
CA PRO A 261 -1.28 -12.45 12.97
C PRO A 261 -1.17 -13.51 11.87
N ILE A 262 0.06 -13.91 11.57
CA ILE A 262 0.36 -15.08 10.74
C ILE A 262 1.10 -16.13 11.57
N LYS A 263 1.00 -17.39 11.14
CA LYS A 263 1.75 -18.46 11.77
C LYS A 263 3.23 -18.36 11.43
N LYS A 264 4.09 -18.91 12.30
CA LYS A 264 5.53 -18.97 12.06
C LYS A 264 5.86 -19.69 10.75
N GLU A 265 5.18 -20.79 10.46
CA GLU A 265 5.38 -21.56 9.22
C GLU A 265 5.03 -20.72 7.99
N GLU A 266 3.98 -19.89 8.06
CA GLU A 266 3.61 -18.98 6.98
C GLU A 266 4.70 -17.92 6.77
N TYR A 267 5.23 -17.33 7.85
CA TYR A 267 6.35 -16.39 7.77
C TYR A 267 7.60 -17.03 7.15
N ASP A 268 7.96 -18.24 7.59
CA ASP A 268 9.14 -18.96 7.11
C ASP A 268 9.00 -19.34 5.61
N VAL A 269 7.80 -19.73 5.16
CA VAL A 269 7.51 -19.95 3.73
C VAL A 269 7.74 -18.66 2.91
N ASN A 270 7.26 -17.51 3.38
CA ASN A 270 7.50 -16.23 2.69
C ASN A 270 8.99 -15.87 2.65
N LYS A 271 9.74 -16.17 3.71
CA LYS A 271 11.18 -15.93 3.80
C LYS A 271 11.96 -16.78 2.80
N GLU A 272 11.63 -18.06 2.67
CA GLU A 272 12.24 -18.94 1.66
C GLU A 272 11.85 -18.53 0.25
N TYR A 273 10.59 -18.16 0.03
CA TYR A 273 10.14 -17.69 -1.28
C TYR A 273 10.82 -16.39 -1.71
N LYS A 274 11.07 -15.46 -0.77
CA LYS A 274 11.89 -14.27 -1.01
C LYS A 274 13.29 -14.63 -1.52
N LYS A 275 13.96 -15.61 -0.89
CA LYS A 275 15.29 -16.07 -1.30
C LYS A 275 15.26 -16.67 -2.72
N TYR A 276 14.21 -17.43 -3.04
CA TYR A 276 14.00 -17.98 -4.38
C TYR A 276 13.82 -16.89 -5.43
N LEU A 277 12.95 -15.90 -5.18
CA LEU A 277 12.71 -14.78 -6.10
C LEU A 277 13.99 -13.97 -6.36
N LEU A 278 14.77 -13.69 -5.31
CA LEU A 278 16.03 -12.95 -5.45
C LEU A 278 17.04 -13.69 -6.35
N ARG A 279 17.15 -15.01 -6.21
CA ARG A 279 17.98 -15.85 -7.07
C ARG A 279 17.52 -15.78 -8.53
N LYS A 280 16.22 -16.01 -8.74
CA LYS A 280 15.57 -15.96 -10.07
C LYS A 280 15.74 -14.62 -10.77
N ILE A 281 15.52 -13.50 -10.07
CA ILE A 281 15.62 -12.15 -10.64
C ILE A 281 17.07 -11.82 -11.01
N LYS A 282 18.03 -12.22 -10.16
CA LYS A 282 19.46 -11.95 -10.39
C LYS A 282 20.13 -12.92 -11.38
N GLY A 283 19.46 -14.02 -11.73
CA GLY A 283 20.03 -15.07 -12.59
C GLY A 283 21.09 -15.91 -11.88
N MET A 284 20.94 -16.10 -10.56
CA MET A 284 21.76 -16.99 -9.71
C MET A 284 21.00 -18.27 -9.40
#